data_AF-A0A0D5ZGQ2-F1
#
_entry.id   AF-A0A0D5ZGQ2-F1
#
_cell.length_a   1.000
_cell.length_b   1.000
_cell.length_c   1.000
_cell.angle_alpha   90.00
_cell.angle_beta   90.00
_cell.angle_gamma   90.00
#
_symmetry.space_group_name_H-M   'P 1'
#
loop_
_entity.id
_entity.type
_entity.pdbx_description
1 polymer ?
#
loop_
_entity_poly.entity_id
_entity_poly.type
_entity_poly.pdbx_seq_one_letter_code
_entity_poly.pdbx_strand_id
1 'polypeptide(L)'
;MLKRREWDRTVIKVIFVMVRVLLLVAIVIEIYFTGQLLYQKIPEGASAVTQDLANLVSGSLLALAIMDIYLSVGVYSRGDIKNLVYIIDAAVFFVVRDIVIQLFNGESIPQYNVYIYRVGILGAVVLALVAARFVAILSSEKAMQVNRDELS
;
A
#
# COMPACT_ATOMS: atom_id res chain seq x y z
N MET A 1 -0.42 -0.02 35.61
CA MET A 1 -0.91 -0.71 34.38
C MET A 1 -1.51 0.25 33.34
N LEU A 2 -2.24 1.30 33.73
CA LEU A 2 -2.84 2.29 32.80
C LEU A 2 -1.84 2.96 31.83
N LYS A 3 -0.67 3.39 32.33
CA LYS A 3 0.37 4.06 31.54
C LYS A 3 0.93 3.20 30.38
N ARG A 4 0.93 1.86 30.54
CA ARG A 4 1.40 0.91 29.50
C ARG A 4 0.34 0.73 28.40
N ARG A 5 -0.95 0.76 28.77
CA ARG A 5 -2.11 0.68 27.86
C ARG A 5 -2.21 1.89 26.93
N GLU A 6 -1.93 3.09 27.44
CA GLU A 6 -1.92 4.33 26.62
C GLU A 6 -0.74 4.38 25.65
N TRP A 7 0.41 3.86 26.06
CA TRP A 7 1.60 3.77 25.23
C TRP A 7 1.37 2.83 24.05
N ASP A 8 0.83 1.63 24.28
CA ASP A 8 0.52 0.66 23.22
C ASP A 8 -0.47 1.25 22.20
N ARG A 9 -1.53 1.95 22.65
CA ARG A 9 -2.48 2.63 21.74
C ARG A 9 -1.82 3.74 20.92
N THR A 10 -0.90 4.50 21.53
CA THR A 10 -0.18 5.56 20.84
C THR A 10 0.74 5.00 19.76
N VAL A 11 1.51 3.95 20.08
CA VAL A 11 2.40 3.28 19.12
C VAL A 11 1.63 2.72 17.94
N ILE A 12 0.50 2.04 18.19
CA ILE A 12 -0.36 1.50 17.13
C ILE A 12 -0.87 2.61 16.21
N LYS A 13 -1.37 3.72 16.78
CA LYS A 13 -1.82 4.88 15.99
C LYS A 13 -0.70 5.46 15.14
N VAL A 14 0.50 5.61 15.69
CA VAL A 14 1.66 6.15 14.96
C VAL A 14 2.00 5.26 13.75
N ILE A 15 2.03 3.94 13.94
CA ILE A 15 2.33 2.99 12.86
C ILE A 15 1.30 3.09 11.73
N PHE A 16 0.00 3.13 12.05
CA PHE A 16 -1.04 3.28 11.04
C PHE A 16 -1.00 4.63 10.32
N VAL A 17 -0.63 5.70 11.03
CA VAL A 17 -0.39 7.02 10.40
C VAL A 17 0.79 6.94 9.44
N MET A 18 1.91 6.31 9.83
CA MET A 18 3.07 6.12 8.96
C MET A 18 2.71 5.32 7.70
N VAL A 19 1.94 4.23 7.83
CA VAL A 19 1.45 3.47 6.68
C VAL A 19 0.59 4.35 5.77
N ARG A 20 -0.31 5.16 6.31
CA ARG A 20 -1.14 6.07 5.50
C ARG A 20 -0.30 7.12 4.76
N VAL A 21 0.74 7.65 5.38
CA VAL A 21 1.66 8.59 4.72
C VAL A 21 2.38 7.90 3.56
N LEU A 22 2.89 6.67 3.77
CA LEU A 22 3.54 5.90 2.71
C LEU A 22 2.60 5.57 1.55
N LEU A 23 1.38 5.15 1.85
CA LEU A 23 0.36 4.89 0.83
C LEU A 23 0.03 6.17 0.03
N LEU A 24 -0.05 7.32 0.71
CA LEU A 24 -0.29 8.60 0.04
C LEU A 24 0.87 8.98 -0.90
N VAL A 25 2.12 8.78 -0.45
CA VAL A 25 3.30 8.97 -1.29
C VAL A 25 3.25 8.06 -2.51
N ALA A 26 2.91 6.79 -2.34
CA ALA A 26 2.78 5.84 -3.45
C ALA A 26 1.70 6.28 -4.46
N ILE A 27 0.55 6.76 -4.01
CA ILE A 27 -0.50 7.31 -4.89
C ILE A 27 0.04 8.47 -5.73
N VAL A 28 0.69 9.46 -5.10
CA VAL A 28 1.24 10.63 -5.81
C VAL A 28 2.24 10.20 -6.88
N ILE A 29 3.08 9.22 -6.56
CA ILE A 29 4.11 8.72 -7.47
C ILE A 29 3.50 7.94 -8.64
N GLU A 30 2.49 7.10 -8.39
CA GLU A 30 1.79 6.37 -9.44
C GLU A 30 1.04 7.30 -10.40
N ILE A 31 0.39 8.34 -9.86
CA ILE A 31 -0.25 9.38 -10.67
C ILE A 31 0.79 10.12 -11.51
N TYR A 32 1.95 10.46 -10.92
CA TYR A 32 3.04 11.12 -11.64
C TYR A 32 3.56 10.26 -12.79
N PHE A 33 3.86 8.98 -12.57
CA PHE A 33 4.37 8.11 -13.63
C PHE A 33 3.34 7.85 -14.73
N THR A 34 2.09 7.59 -14.36
CA THR A 34 1.00 7.42 -15.34
C THR A 34 0.79 8.69 -16.15
N GLY A 35 0.85 9.86 -15.50
CA GLY A 35 0.74 11.17 -16.15
C GLY A 35 1.92 11.47 -17.09
N GLN A 36 3.15 11.12 -16.70
CA GLN A 36 4.33 11.24 -17.55
C GLN A 36 4.23 10.38 -18.80
N LEU A 37 3.77 9.13 -18.66
CA LEU A 37 3.56 8.24 -19.79
C LEU A 37 2.53 8.82 -20.76
N LEU A 38 1.40 9.34 -20.26
CA LEU A 38 0.41 10.04 -21.09
C LEU A 38 1.00 11.25 -21.80
N TYR A 39 1.72 12.10 -21.07
CA TYR A 39 2.31 13.33 -21.61
C TYR A 39 3.29 13.05 -22.76
N GLN A 40 4.10 11.98 -22.65
CA GLN A 40 5.03 11.57 -23.70
C GLN A 40 4.32 10.97 -24.92
N LYS A 41 3.23 10.24 -24.70
CA LYS A 41 2.55 9.47 -25.76
C LYS A 41 1.52 10.29 -26.53
N ILE A 42 0.93 11.33 -25.94
CA ILE A 42 -0.05 12.20 -26.62
C ILE A 42 0.53 12.85 -27.89
N PRO A 43 1.75 13.45 -27.87
CA PRO A 43 2.38 14.01 -29.06
C PRO A 43 2.71 12.99 -30.17
N GLU A 44 2.94 11.72 -29.79
CA GLU A 44 3.22 10.61 -30.74
C GLU A 44 1.96 10.16 -31.50
N GLY A 45 0.78 10.65 -31.10
CA GLY A 45 -0.51 10.37 -31.73
C GLY A 45 -1.23 9.15 -31.15
N ALA A 46 -2.49 8.96 -31.57
CA ALA A 46 -3.40 7.97 -30.99
C ALA A 46 -2.86 6.52 -31.05
N SER A 47 -2.10 6.19 -32.10
CA SER A 47 -1.43 4.89 -32.28
C SER A 47 -0.49 4.54 -31.11
N ALA A 48 0.35 5.48 -30.68
CA ALA A 48 1.28 5.26 -29.59
C ALA A 48 0.57 5.07 -28.24
N VAL A 49 -0.49 5.84 -27.99
CA VAL A 49 -1.33 5.69 -26.79
C VAL A 49 -2.00 4.32 -26.76
N THR A 50 -2.48 3.81 -27.90
CA THR A 50 -3.12 2.49 -27.96
C THR A 50 -2.14 1.33 -27.76
N GLN A 51 -0.88 1.49 -28.16
CA GLN A 51 0.17 0.47 -27.96
C GLN A 51 0.53 0.32 -26.48
N ASP A 52 0.52 1.41 -25.71
CA ASP A 52 0.83 1.42 -24.28
C ASP A 52 -0.42 1.40 -23.38
N LEU A 53 -1.59 1.10 -23.93
CA LEU A 53 -2.87 1.12 -23.21
C LEU A 53 -2.86 0.18 -21.99
N ALA A 54 -2.23 -0.99 -22.11
CA ALA A 54 -2.11 -1.95 -21.02
C ALA A 54 -1.35 -1.36 -19.81
N ASN A 55 -0.27 -0.63 -20.07
CA ASN A 55 0.55 0.02 -19.04
C ASN A 55 -0.21 1.18 -18.37
N LEU A 56 -0.93 1.98 -19.17
CA LEU A 56 -1.78 3.06 -18.67
C LEU A 56 -2.92 2.57 -17.78
N VAL A 57 -3.59 1.50 -18.21
CA VAL A 57 -4.67 0.87 -17.43
C VAL A 57 -4.09 0.24 -16.15
N SER A 58 -2.96 -0.46 -16.24
CA SER A 58 -2.33 -1.08 -15.05
C SER A 58 -1.92 -0.01 -14.02
N GLY A 59 -1.26 1.07 -14.43
CA GLY A 59 -0.87 2.16 -13.53
C GLY A 59 -2.08 2.84 -12.88
N SER A 60 -3.16 3.06 -13.64
CA SER A 60 -4.40 3.64 -13.12
C SER A 60 -5.09 2.73 -12.11
N LEU A 61 -5.18 1.43 -12.41
CA LEU A 61 -5.75 0.42 -11.50
C LEU A 61 -4.93 0.29 -10.22
N LEU A 62 -3.60 0.38 -10.31
CA LEU A 62 -2.72 0.38 -9.14
C LEU A 62 -2.94 1.60 -8.26
N ALA A 63 -3.04 2.80 -8.84
CA ALA A 63 -3.33 4.01 -8.08
C ALA A 63 -4.68 3.90 -7.34
N LEU A 64 -5.71 3.40 -8.02
CA LEU A 64 -7.03 3.14 -7.41
C LEU A 64 -6.94 2.12 -6.27
N ALA A 65 -6.24 1.00 -6.50
CA ALA A 65 -6.07 -0.02 -5.47
C ALA A 65 -5.36 0.53 -4.22
N ILE A 66 -4.27 1.30 -4.39
CA ILE A 66 -3.55 1.92 -3.27
C ILE A 66 -4.46 2.93 -2.54
N MET A 67 -5.31 3.66 -3.27
CA MET A 67 -6.30 4.57 -2.69
C MET A 67 -7.34 3.83 -1.83
N ASP A 68 -7.88 2.71 -2.32
CA ASP A 68 -8.82 1.88 -1.55
C ASP A 68 -8.18 1.32 -0.28
N ILE A 69 -6.91 0.89 -0.36
CA ILE A 69 -6.12 0.44 0.78
C ILE A 69 -5.94 1.59 1.78
N TYR A 70 -5.60 2.80 1.31
CA TYR A 70 -5.44 3.98 2.16
C TYR A 70 -6.72 4.32 2.93
N LEU A 71 -7.87 4.33 2.25
CA LEU A 71 -9.17 4.61 2.86
C LEU A 71 -9.52 3.53 3.89
N SER A 72 -9.33 2.26 3.51
CA SER A 72 -9.59 1.13 4.38
C SER A 72 -8.75 1.17 5.65
N VAL A 73 -7.43 1.35 5.54
CA VAL A 73 -6.54 1.47 6.71
C VAL A 73 -7.03 2.58 7.65
N GLY A 74 -7.46 3.73 7.11
CA GLY A 74 -7.97 4.85 7.92
C GLY A 74 -9.34 4.61 8.58
N VAL A 75 -10.19 3.77 8.00
CA VAL A 75 -11.48 3.37 8.60
C VAL A 75 -11.25 2.33 9.69
N TYR A 76 -10.51 1.26 9.38
CA TYR A 76 -10.36 0.11 10.25
C TYR A 76 -9.36 0.34 11.40
N SER A 77 -8.41 1.27 11.27
CA SER A 77 -7.56 1.69 12.39
C SER A 77 -8.34 2.29 13.57
N ARG A 78 -9.65 2.58 13.42
CA ARG A 78 -10.51 3.17 14.44
C ARG A 78 -11.32 2.18 15.26
N GLY A 79 -11.28 0.87 14.98
CA GLY A 79 -11.98 -0.07 15.87
C GLY A 79 -12.14 -1.52 15.43
N ASP A 80 -11.84 -1.87 14.18
CA ASP A 80 -12.10 -3.22 13.67
C ASP A 80 -10.84 -3.84 13.06
N ILE A 81 -10.02 -4.35 13.97
CA ILE A 81 -8.66 -4.86 13.73
C ILE A 81 -8.69 -6.17 12.93
N LYS A 82 -9.74 -6.99 13.04
CA LYS A 82 -9.84 -8.25 12.28
C LYS A 82 -10.03 -7.99 10.78
N ASN A 83 -10.94 -7.09 10.43
CA ASN A 83 -11.16 -6.72 9.04
C ASN A 83 -9.95 -5.99 8.44
N LEU A 84 -9.20 -5.25 9.26
CA LEU A 84 -7.95 -4.61 8.84
C LEU A 84 -6.90 -5.61 8.34
N VAL A 85 -6.75 -6.76 8.98
CA VAL A 85 -5.75 -7.78 8.58
C VAL A 85 -6.08 -8.35 7.20
N TYR A 86 -7.34 -8.69 6.93
CA TYR A 86 -7.76 -9.18 5.61
C TYR A 86 -7.52 -8.18 4.50
N ILE A 87 -7.75 -6.89 4.77
CA ILE A 87 -7.52 -5.82 3.80
C ILE A 87 -6.03 -5.63 3.55
N ILE A 88 -5.21 -5.69 4.60
CA ILE A 88 -3.75 -5.65 4.45
C ILE A 88 -3.25 -6.85 3.61
N ASP A 89 -3.80 -8.05 3.82
CA ASP A 89 -3.42 -9.23 3.04
C ASP A 89 -3.79 -9.07 1.55
N ALA A 90 -4.98 -8.55 1.25
CA ALA A 90 -5.39 -8.23 -0.13
C ALA A 90 -4.51 -7.13 -0.76
N ALA A 91 -4.16 -6.12 0.03
CA ALA A 91 -3.29 -5.03 -0.37
C ALA A 91 -1.89 -5.52 -0.77
N VAL A 92 -1.29 -6.36 0.08
CA VAL A 92 0.02 -6.96 -0.15
C VAL A 92 -0.01 -7.81 -1.42
N PHE A 93 -1.04 -8.64 -1.61
CA PHE A 93 -1.16 -9.46 -2.82
C PHE A 93 -1.23 -8.61 -4.09
N PHE A 94 -2.00 -7.52 -4.07
CA PHE A 94 -2.15 -6.63 -5.21
C PHE A 94 -0.82 -5.94 -5.57
N VAL A 95 -0.14 -5.35 -4.58
CA VAL A 95 1.13 -4.65 -4.80
C VAL A 95 2.24 -5.60 -5.22
N VAL A 96 2.32 -6.79 -4.62
CA VAL A 96 3.30 -7.82 -5.00
C VAL A 96 3.05 -8.31 -6.43
N ARG A 97 1.79 -8.53 -6.81
CA ARG A 97 1.44 -8.89 -8.20
C ARG A 97 1.98 -7.86 -9.18
N ASP A 98 1.80 -6.57 -8.88
CA ASP A 98 2.24 -5.51 -9.77
C ASP A 98 3.77 -5.43 -9.87
N ILE A 99 4.49 -5.57 -8.74
CA ILE A 99 5.96 -5.71 -8.72
C ILE A 99 6.41 -6.87 -9.62
N VAL A 100 5.75 -8.02 -9.53
CA VAL A 100 6.07 -9.20 -10.37
C VAL A 100 5.84 -8.87 -11.84
N ILE A 101 4.68 -8.34 -12.23
CA ILE A 101 4.38 -7.99 -13.63
C ILE A 101 5.45 -7.05 -14.17
N GLN A 102 5.77 -6.01 -13.39
CA GLN A 102 6.80 -5.05 -13.70
C GLN A 102 8.15 -5.75 -13.94
N LEU A 103 8.56 -6.72 -13.10
CA LEU A 103 9.89 -7.34 -13.17
C LEU A 103 10.04 -8.25 -14.40
N PHE A 104 8.93 -8.86 -14.84
CA PHE A 104 8.92 -9.79 -15.96
C PHE A 104 8.61 -9.13 -17.32
N ASN A 105 8.04 -7.92 -17.33
CA ASN A 105 7.72 -7.21 -18.58
C ASN A 105 8.93 -6.53 -19.26
N GLY A 106 10.13 -6.61 -18.68
CA GLY A 106 11.38 -6.30 -19.38
C GLY A 106 11.43 -4.94 -20.06
N GLU A 107 11.31 -3.85 -19.30
CA GLU A 107 11.45 -2.50 -19.86
C GLU A 107 12.91 -2.21 -20.29
N SER A 108 13.04 -1.48 -21.39
CA SER A 108 14.33 -1.17 -22.00
C SER A 108 15.15 -0.16 -21.18
N ILE A 109 16.48 -0.29 -21.29
CA ILE A 109 17.54 0.28 -20.43
C ILE A 109 17.39 1.80 -20.08
N PRO A 110 16.84 2.71 -20.92
CA PRO A 110 16.65 4.11 -20.52
C PRO A 110 15.65 4.33 -19.38
N GLN A 111 14.68 3.43 -19.18
CA GLN A 111 13.65 3.52 -18.15
C GLN A 111 14.00 2.76 -16.86
N TYR A 112 15.14 2.07 -16.84
CA TYR A 112 15.55 1.18 -15.74
C TYR A 112 15.65 1.87 -14.37
N ASN A 113 16.15 3.11 -14.33
CA ASN A 113 16.26 3.87 -13.08
C ASN A 113 14.87 4.21 -12.52
N VAL A 114 13.98 4.74 -13.37
CA VAL A 114 12.59 5.08 -13.02
C VAL A 114 11.85 3.87 -12.47
N TYR A 115 12.02 2.75 -13.17
CA TYR A 115 11.43 1.47 -12.84
C TYR A 115 11.94 0.94 -11.47
N ILE A 116 13.24 0.99 -11.20
CA ILE A 116 13.81 0.60 -9.89
C ILE A 116 13.27 1.45 -8.75
N TYR A 117 13.14 2.77 -8.94
CA TYR A 117 12.57 3.63 -7.89
C TYR A 117 11.12 3.25 -7.58
N ARG A 118 10.32 3.01 -8.63
CA ARG A 118 8.92 2.60 -8.48
C ARG A 118 8.80 1.26 -7.74
N VAL A 119 9.56 0.24 -8.15
CA VAL A 119 9.60 -1.06 -7.46
C VAL A 119 10.08 -0.92 -6.01
N GLY A 120 11.08 -0.09 -5.75
CA GLY A 120 11.59 0.17 -4.40
C GLY A 120 10.53 0.78 -3.47
N ILE A 121 9.73 1.73 -3.98
CA ILE A 121 8.64 2.35 -3.24
C ILE A 121 7.51 1.34 -2.99
N LEU A 122 7.10 0.58 -4.00
CA LEU A 122 6.09 -0.46 -3.84
C LEU A 122 6.56 -1.54 -2.83
N GLY A 123 7.85 -1.88 -2.85
CA GLY A 123 8.47 -2.75 -1.84
C GLY A 123 8.40 -2.16 -0.42
N ALA A 124 8.66 -0.86 -0.27
CA ALA A 124 8.51 -0.16 1.02
C ALA A 124 7.06 -0.15 1.51
N VAL A 125 6.08 0.01 0.60
CA VAL A 125 4.64 -0.10 0.91
C VAL A 125 4.31 -1.50 1.42
N VAL A 126 4.79 -2.56 0.74
CA VAL A 126 4.58 -3.94 1.19
C VAL A 126 5.15 -4.16 2.59
N LEU A 127 6.38 -3.72 2.84
CA LEU A 127 7.01 -3.84 4.16
C LEU A 127 6.21 -3.12 5.25
N ALA A 128 5.74 -1.90 4.97
CA ALA A 128 4.96 -1.12 5.92
C ALA A 128 3.59 -1.77 6.21
N LEU A 129 2.94 -2.31 5.19
CA LEU A 129 1.69 -3.06 5.32
C LEU A 129 1.90 -4.33 6.17
N VAL A 130 2.93 -5.12 5.90
CA VAL A 130 3.27 -6.32 6.67
C VAL A 130 3.59 -5.96 8.14
N ALA A 131 4.36 -4.88 8.37
CA ALA A 131 4.64 -4.41 9.73
C ALA A 131 3.35 -4.02 10.48
N ALA A 132 2.45 -3.29 9.82
CA ALA A 132 1.17 -2.92 10.40
C ALA A 132 0.27 -4.14 10.67
N ARG A 133 0.33 -5.17 9.84
CA ARG A 133 -0.35 -6.46 10.08
C ARG A 133 0.14 -7.13 11.36
N PHE A 134 1.46 -7.24 11.54
CA PHE A 134 2.03 -7.83 12.77
C PHE A 134 1.57 -7.07 14.02
N VAL A 135 1.57 -5.76 13.96
CA VAL A 135 1.12 -4.89 15.06
C VAL A 135 -0.38 -5.07 15.33
N ALA A 136 -1.19 -5.16 14.28
CA ALA A 136 -2.63 -5.42 14.37
C ALA A 136 -2.91 -6.75 15.10
N ILE A 137 -2.24 -7.83 14.71
CA ILE A 137 -2.41 -9.16 15.32
C ILE A 137 -2.05 -9.13 16.81
N LEU A 138 -0.86 -8.62 17.15
CA LEU A 138 -0.39 -8.52 18.53
C LEU A 138 -1.33 -7.67 19.40
N SER A 139 -1.89 -6.61 18.83
CA SER A 139 -2.86 -5.77 19.54
C SER A 139 -4.17 -6.51 19.84
N SER A 140 -4.61 -7.39 18.93
CA SER A 140 -5.82 -8.19 19.11
C SER A 140 -5.65 -9.30 20.15
N GLU A 141 -4.49 -9.96 20.20
CA GLU A 141 -4.18 -10.99 21.19
C GLU A 141 -4.13 -10.41 22.60
N LYS A 142 -3.47 -9.25 22.76
CA LYS A 142 -3.44 -8.52 24.04
C LYS A 142 -4.84 -8.14 24.52
N ALA A 143 -5.74 -7.74 23.61
CA ALA A 143 -7.12 -7.40 23.98
C ALA A 143 -7.93 -8.62 24.46
N MET A 144 -7.71 -9.79 23.84
CA MET A 144 -8.37 -11.03 24.24
C MET A 144 -7.86 -11.59 25.56
N GLN A 145 -6.57 -11.49 25.85
CA GLN A 145 -6.00 -11.94 27.13
C GLN A 145 -6.57 -11.15 28.31
N VAL A 146 -6.64 -9.81 28.19
CA VAL A 146 -7.15 -8.98 29.30
C VAL A 146 -8.63 -9.24 29.60
N ASN A 147 -9.46 -9.48 28.57
CA ASN A 147 -10.87 -9.84 28.80
C ASN A 147 -11.01 -11.19 29.51
N ARG A 148 -10.05 -12.11 29.30
CA ARG A 148 -10.06 -13.42 29.96
C ARG A 148 -9.65 -13.29 31.45
N ASP A 149 -8.69 -12.42 31.76
CA ASP A 149 -8.24 -12.15 33.13
C ASP A 149 -9.25 -11.33 33.95
N GLU A 150 -10.07 -10.49 33.31
CA GLU A 150 -11.17 -9.73 33.96
C GLU A 150 -12.39 -10.61 34.28
N LEU A 151 -12.47 -11.82 33.71
CA LEU A 151 -13.56 -12.79 33.89
C LEU A 151 -13.21 -13.96 34.85
N SER A 152 -11.97 -14.01 35.35
CA SER A 152 -11.48 -15.02 36.31
C SER A 152 -11.35 -14.46 37.73
#